data_AF-A0A7S0P6K2-F1
#
_entry.id   AF-A0A7S0P6K2-F1
#
_cell.length_a   1.000
_cell.length_b   1.000
_cell.length_c   1.000
_cell.angle_alpha   90.00
_cell.angle_beta   90.00
_cell.angle_gamma   90.00
#
_symmetry.space_group_name_H-M   'P 1'
#
loop_
_entity.id
_entity.type
_entity.pdbx_description
1 polymer ?
#
loop_
_entity_poly.entity_id
_entity_poly.type
_entity_poly.pdbx_seq_one_letter_code
_entity_poly.pdbx_strand_id
1 'polypeptide(L)'
;AEFFSFGTNDLTQMTFGYSRDDVSKFLPTYLERGILKHDPFQVLDQAGVGQLIETSVQRGRATRPELKVGICGEHGGDPSSVDFFHRKDLDYVSCSPFRVPIARLAAAQA
;
A
#
# COMPACT_ATOMS: atom_id res chain seq x y z
N ALA A 1 -6.88 -13.09 14.66
CA ALA A 1 -7.63 -12.64 13.48
C ALA A 1 -7.69 -13.77 12.46
N GLU A 2 -8.75 -13.82 11.67
CA GLU A 2 -8.90 -14.78 10.55
C GLU A 2 -8.42 -14.21 9.22
N PHE A 3 -8.37 -12.88 9.10
CA PHE A 3 -7.81 -12.17 7.97
C PHE A 3 -7.17 -10.84 8.41
N PHE A 4 -6.34 -10.28 7.56
CA PHE A 4 -5.82 -8.91 7.64
C PHE A 4 -6.27 -8.11 6.42
N SER A 5 -6.64 -6.85 6.64
CA SER A 5 -6.85 -5.87 5.57
C SER A 5 -6.01 -4.64 5.89
N PHE A 6 -4.96 -4.40 5.11
CA PHE A 6 -4.09 -3.25 5.32
C PHE A 6 -4.79 -1.97 4.90
N GLY A 7 -5.11 -1.12 5.88
CA GLY A 7 -5.50 0.28 5.68
C GLY A 7 -4.25 1.12 5.38
N THR A 8 -3.77 1.03 4.14
CA THR A 8 -2.47 1.62 3.76
C THR A 8 -2.43 3.15 3.84
N ASN A 9 -3.58 3.83 3.76
CA ASN A 9 -3.66 5.28 3.97
C ASN A 9 -3.23 5.66 5.40
N ASP A 10 -3.86 5.05 6.41
CA ASP A 10 -3.55 5.33 7.82
C ASP A 10 -2.15 4.80 8.19
N LEU A 11 -1.78 3.63 7.66
CA LEU A 11 -0.44 3.08 7.89
C LEU A 11 0.65 4.01 7.35
N THR A 12 0.45 4.61 6.18
CA THR A 12 1.36 5.60 5.60
C THR A 12 1.43 6.85 6.47
N GLN A 13 0.27 7.38 6.89
CA GLN A 13 0.21 8.54 7.78
C GLN A 13 1.00 8.31 9.08
N MET A 14 0.84 7.15 9.72
CA MET A 14 1.55 6.84 10.97
C MET A 14 3.03 6.53 10.75
N THR A 15 3.40 5.94 9.62
CA THR A 15 4.80 5.61 9.30
C THR A 15 5.61 6.85 8.95
N PHE A 16 5.05 7.74 8.13
CA PHE A 16 5.70 9.01 7.74
C PHE A 16 5.54 10.11 8.80
N GLY A 17 4.55 9.99 9.70
CA GLY A 17 4.12 11.07 10.57
C GLY A 17 3.41 12.20 9.81
N TYR A 18 2.75 11.88 8.70
CA TYR A 18 2.10 12.85 7.82
C TYR A 18 0.59 12.86 8.05
N SER A 19 0.07 13.95 8.59
CA SER A 19 -1.38 14.22 8.56
C SER A 19 -1.84 14.37 7.11
N ARG A 20 -2.76 13.52 6.66
CA ARG A 20 -3.29 13.57 5.29
C ARG A 20 -3.95 14.91 4.96
N ASP A 21 -4.52 15.58 5.96
CA ASP A 21 -5.19 16.87 5.77
C ASP A 21 -4.20 18.04 5.67
N ASP A 22 -2.99 17.89 6.22
CA ASP A 22 -1.97 18.95 6.28
C ASP A 22 -0.82 18.76 5.30
N VAL A 23 -0.62 17.55 4.77
CA VAL A 23 0.53 17.18 3.94
C VAL A 23 0.64 18.01 2.66
N SER A 24 -0.49 18.49 2.14
CA SER A 24 -0.56 19.37 0.96
C SER A 24 0.23 20.68 1.13
N LYS A 25 0.49 21.13 2.36
CA LYS A 25 1.24 22.36 2.66
C LYS A 25 2.74 22.26 2.34
N PHE A 26 3.31 21.06 2.28
CA PHE A 26 4.76 20.87 2.07
C PHE A 26 5.11 19.78 1.05
N LEU A 27 4.22 18.83 0.78
CA LEU A 27 4.49 17.73 -0.14
C LEU A 27 4.91 18.18 -1.55
N PRO A 28 4.29 19.21 -2.17
CA PRO A 28 4.75 19.71 -3.47
C PRO A 28 6.22 20.13 -3.45
N THR A 29 6.66 20.81 -2.39
CA THR A 29 8.06 21.21 -2.22
C THR A 29 9.00 20.00 -2.07
N TYR A 30 8.55 18.93 -1.41
CA TYR A 30 9.35 17.71 -1.26
C TYR A 30 9.53 16.99 -2.60
N LEU A 31 8.48 16.97 -3.43
CA LEU A 31 8.53 16.40 -4.78
C LEU A 31 9.41 17.24 -5.71
N GLU A 32 9.23 18.56 -5.73
CA GLU A 32 10.05 19.49 -6.55
C GLU A 32 11.54 19.43 -6.21
N ARG A 33 11.87 19.26 -4.91
CA ARG A 33 13.26 19.13 -4.44
C ARG A 33 13.81 17.71 -4.54
N GLY A 34 13.01 16.74 -5.00
CA GLY A 34 13.41 15.34 -5.11
C GLY A 34 13.67 14.65 -3.76
N ILE A 35 13.17 15.21 -2.66
CA ILE A 35 13.20 14.59 -1.32
C ILE A 35 12.34 13.32 -1.34
N LEU A 36 11.18 13.41 -1.99
CA LEU A 36 10.31 12.27 -2.29
C LEU A 36 10.21 12.12 -3.80
N LYS A 37 10.20 10.87 -4.29
CA LYS A 37 10.02 10.57 -5.72
C LYS A 37 8.55 10.62 -6.13
N HIS A 38 7.66 10.23 -5.22
CA HIS A 38 6.23 10.10 -5.44
C HIS A 38 5.46 10.57 -4.19
N ASP A 39 4.20 10.92 -4.37
CA ASP A 39 3.26 11.11 -3.26
C ASP A 39 3.04 9.75 -2.57
N PRO A 40 3.44 9.59 -1.30
CA PRO A 40 3.36 8.31 -0.59
C PRO A 40 1.92 7.87 -0.30
N PHE A 41 0.92 8.74 -0.50
CA PHE A 41 -0.50 8.38 -0.39
C PHE A 41 -1.11 7.90 -1.72
N GLN A 42 -0.37 8.02 -2.83
CA GLN A 42 -0.78 7.54 -4.15
C GLN A 42 0.00 6.29 -4.56
N VAL A 43 1.31 6.31 -4.32
CA VAL A 43 2.22 5.21 -4.63
C VAL A 43 2.80 4.70 -3.31
N LEU A 44 2.67 3.40 -3.06
CA LEU A 44 3.15 2.79 -1.83
C LEU A 44 4.66 3.01 -1.67
N ASP A 45 5.06 3.55 -0.53
CA ASP A 45 6.45 3.51 -0.09
C ASP A 45 6.87 2.07 0.24
N GLN A 46 7.51 1.39 -0.71
CA GLN A 46 7.93 0.00 -0.54
C GLN A 46 9.07 -0.17 0.48
N ALA A 47 9.88 0.87 0.72
CA ALA A 47 11.06 0.78 1.57
C ALA A 47 10.74 0.94 3.07
N GLY A 48 9.77 1.80 3.42
CA GLY A 48 9.28 1.97 4.79
C GLY A 48 7.97 1.23 5.02
N VAL A 49 6.86 1.74 4.48
CA VAL A 49 5.51 1.18 4.69
C VAL A 49 5.44 -0.28 4.22
N GLY A 50 6.03 -0.58 3.05
CA GLY A 50 6.08 -1.93 2.50
C GLY A 50 6.80 -2.93 3.42
N GLN A 51 7.84 -2.51 4.15
CA GLN A 51 8.55 -3.36 5.09
C GLN A 51 7.66 -3.77 6.28
N LEU A 52 6.81 -2.85 6.76
CA LEU A 52 5.84 -3.14 7.81
C LEU A 52 4.79 -4.16 7.33
N ILE A 53 4.32 -4.00 6.09
CA ILE A 53 3.38 -4.94 5.46
C ILE A 53 4.00 -6.32 5.35
N GLU A 54 5.20 -6.44 4.78
CA GLU A 54 5.92 -7.70 4.64
C GLU A 54 6.12 -8.40 5.99
N THR A 55 6.61 -7.66 6.99
CA THR A 55 6.81 -8.20 8.34
C THR A 55 5.51 -8.69 8.96
N SER A 56 4.41 -7.96 8.74
CA SER A 56 3.09 -8.32 9.26
C SER A 56 2.52 -9.57 8.59
N VAL A 57 2.68 -9.71 7.27
CA VAL A 57 2.29 -10.92 6.51
C VAL A 57 3.07 -12.13 7.01
N GLN A 58 4.41 -12.03 7.06
CA GLN A 58 5.29 -13.12 7.49
C GLN A 58 4.96 -13.58 8.91
N ARG A 59 4.84 -12.64 9.86
CA ARG A 59 4.52 -12.97 11.25
C ARG A 59 3.09 -13.49 11.41
N GLY A 60 2.13 -12.92 10.70
CA GLY A 60 0.74 -13.38 10.69
C GLY A 60 0.64 -14.84 10.22
N ARG A 61 1.21 -15.13 9.04
CA ARG A 61 1.19 -16.47 8.45
C ARG A 61 2.03 -17.50 9.21
N ALA A 62 3.08 -17.08 9.91
CA ALA A 62 3.81 -17.97 10.81
C ALA A 62 2.94 -18.51 11.96
N THR A 63 1.92 -17.75 12.39
CA THR A 63 0.97 -18.19 13.43
C THR A 63 -0.28 -18.84 12.87
N ARG A 64 -0.72 -18.43 11.67
CA ARG A 64 -1.88 -18.98 10.96
C ARG A 64 -1.54 -19.10 9.47
N PRO A 65 -1.10 -20.29 9.00
CA PRO A 65 -0.65 -20.45 7.61
C PRO A 65 -1.69 -20.06 6.55
N GLU A 66 -2.96 -20.26 6.83
CA GLU A 66 -4.08 -19.93 5.93
C GLU A 66 -4.65 -18.52 6.16
N LEU A 67 -3.92 -17.64 6.86
CA LEU A 67 -4.35 -16.26 7.10
C LEU A 67 -4.55 -15.54 5.77
N LYS A 68 -5.79 -15.09 5.53
CA LYS A 68 -6.13 -14.27 4.38
C LYS A 68 -5.65 -12.84 4.58
N VAL A 69 -4.96 -12.29 3.59
CA VAL A 69 -4.37 -10.96 3.67
C VAL A 69 -4.70 -10.16 2.42
N GLY A 70 -5.24 -8.97 2.59
CA GLY A 70 -5.42 -8.05 1.48
C GLY A 70 -5.16 -6.60 1.88
N ILE A 71 -5.43 -5.69 0.95
CA ILE A 71 -5.30 -4.26 1.17
C ILE A 71 -6.60 -3.56 0.82
N CYS A 72 -6.87 -2.45 1.50
CA CYS A 72 -7.85 -1.46 1.09
C CYS A 72 -7.21 -0.07 1.05
N GLY A 73 -7.61 0.73 0.07
CA GLY A 73 -7.17 2.12 -0.05
C GLY A 73 -6.69 2.48 -1.45
N GLU A 74 -6.11 3.67 -1.57
CA GLU A 74 -5.73 4.26 -2.85
C GLU A 74 -4.68 3.41 -3.58
N HIS A 75 -3.71 2.89 -2.84
CA HIS A 75 -2.64 2.02 -3.33
C HIS A 75 -3.15 0.73 -3.99
N GLY A 76 -4.36 0.27 -3.66
CA GLY A 76 -4.94 -0.93 -4.26
C GLY A 76 -5.29 -0.77 -5.74
N GLY A 77 -5.26 0.47 -6.26
CA GLY A 77 -5.47 0.77 -7.67
C GLY A 77 -4.25 1.38 -8.37
N ASP A 78 -3.10 1.46 -7.69
CA ASP A 78 -1.83 1.88 -8.30
C ASP A 78 -1.08 0.64 -8.83
N PRO A 79 -0.73 0.56 -10.12
CA PRO A 79 -0.10 -0.63 -10.69
C PRO A 79 1.20 -1.06 -10.00
N SER A 80 2.06 -0.12 -9.61
CA SER A 80 3.35 -0.45 -8.97
C SER A 80 3.19 -0.97 -7.55
N SER A 81 2.16 -0.47 -6.85
CA SER A 81 1.77 -0.94 -5.52
C SER A 81 1.11 -2.32 -5.60
N VAL A 82 0.25 -2.55 -6.61
CA VAL A 82 -0.36 -3.87 -6.88
C VAL A 82 0.69 -4.93 -7.16
N ASP A 83 1.70 -4.62 -8.00
CA ASP A 83 2.86 -5.50 -8.21
C ASP A 83 3.56 -5.86 -6.89
N PHE A 84 3.82 -4.85 -6.04
CA PHE A 84 4.42 -5.10 -4.74
C PHE A 84 3.56 -6.03 -3.87
N PHE A 85 2.25 -5.81 -3.79
CA PHE A 85 1.34 -6.65 -3.01
C PHE A 85 1.30 -8.09 -3.55
N HIS A 86 1.34 -8.26 -4.87
CA HIS A 86 1.44 -9.57 -5.49
C HIS A 86 2.74 -10.29 -5.09
N ARG A 87 3.89 -9.62 -5.21
CA ARG A 87 5.21 -10.17 -4.81
C ARG A 87 5.31 -10.48 -3.31
N LYS A 88 4.51 -9.83 -2.47
CA LYS A 88 4.41 -10.11 -1.03
C LYS A 88 3.29 -11.10 -0.68
N ASP A 89 2.76 -11.79 -1.69
CA ASP A 89 1.81 -12.90 -1.57
C ASP A 89 0.49 -12.49 -0.87
N LEU A 90 -0.02 -11.28 -1.13
CA LEU A 90 -1.35 -10.90 -0.66
C LEU A 90 -2.43 -11.60 -1.50
N ASP A 91 -3.51 -12.00 -0.83
CA ASP A 91 -4.64 -12.72 -1.43
C ASP A 91 -5.51 -11.81 -2.31
N TYR A 92 -5.64 -10.52 -1.99
CA TYR A 92 -6.44 -9.58 -2.78
C TYR A 92 -6.02 -8.11 -2.63
N VAL A 93 -6.41 -7.30 -3.61
CA VAL A 93 -6.42 -5.84 -3.53
C VAL A 93 -7.85 -5.32 -3.65
N SER A 94 -8.18 -4.29 -2.87
CA SER A 94 -9.47 -3.60 -2.93
C SER A 94 -9.26 -2.12 -3.24
N CYS A 95 -9.94 -1.63 -4.27
CA CYS A 95 -9.83 -0.26 -4.76
C CYS A 95 -11.19 0.30 -5.16
N SER A 96 -11.25 1.60 -5.48
CA SER A 96 -12.48 2.25 -5.91
C SER A 96 -13.02 1.63 -7.21
N PRO A 97 -14.35 1.66 -7.44
CA PRO A 97 -14.97 0.95 -8.58
C PRO A 97 -14.33 1.24 -9.93
N PHE A 98 -13.98 2.50 -10.19
CA PHE A 98 -13.37 2.92 -11.45
C PHE A 98 -11.91 2.45 -11.62
N ARG A 99 -11.22 2.10 -10.53
CA ARG A 99 -9.85 1.56 -10.56
C ARG A 99 -9.81 0.05 -10.66
N VAL A 100 -10.94 -0.65 -10.52
CA VAL A 100 -10.99 -2.11 -10.63
C VAL A 100 -10.39 -2.63 -11.95
N PRO A 101 -10.68 -2.05 -13.13
CA PRO A 101 -10.06 -2.52 -14.38
C PRO A 101 -8.52 -2.37 -14.37
N ILE A 102 -8.01 -1.27 -13.80
CA ILE A 102 -6.58 -0.99 -13.69
C ILE A 102 -5.93 -2.00 -12.75
N ALA A 103 -6.51 -2.22 -11.56
CA ALA A 103 -6.00 -3.18 -10.58
C ALA A 103 -5.98 -4.60 -11.15
N ARG A 104 -7.00 -5.00 -11.91
CA ARG A 104 -7.05 -6.31 -12.58
C ARG A 104 -5.95 -6.46 -13.63
N LEU A 105 -5.73 -5.44 -14.45
CA LEU A 105 -4.67 -5.46 -15.46
C LEU A 105 -3.28 -5.51 -14.79
N ALA A 106 -3.05 -4.66 -13.80
CA ALA A 106 -1.79 -4.64 -13.05
C ALA A 106 -1.51 -5.98 -12.35
N ALA A 107 -2.51 -6.57 -11.70
CA ALA A 107 -2.37 -7.88 -11.05
C ALA A 107 -2.09 -9.02 -12.05
N ALA A 108 -2.52 -8.89 -13.30
CA ALA A 108 -2.21 -9.87 -14.35
C ALA A 108 -0.82 -9.67 -14.98
N GLN A 109 -0.24 -8.47 -14.84
CA GLN A 109 1.11 -8.14 -15.33
C GLN A 109 2.21 -8.39 -14.30
N ALA A 110 1.85 -8.41 -13.01
CA ALA A 110 2.73 -8.64 -11.87
C ALA A 110 3.27 -10.07 -11.79
#